data_AF-A0A6N8X9N4-F1
#
_entry.id   AF-A0A6N8X9N4-F1
#
_cell.length_a   1.000
_cell.length_b   1.000
_cell.length_c   1.000
_cell.angle_alpha   90.00
_cell.angle_beta   90.00
_cell.angle_gamma   90.00
#
_symmetry.space_group_name_H-M   'P 1'
#
loop_
_entity.id
_entity.type
_entity.pdbx_description
1 polymer ?
#
loop_
_entity_poly.entity_id
_entity_poly.type
_entity_poly.pdbx_seq_one_letter_code
_entity_poly.pdbx_strand_id
1 'polypeptide(L)'
;MAEAAQFDPDGFDAAFDAAVANCRDLTRDQARHFVEYGHVVVKGAFPRELADLVCECAWDELKAKYGAERGEPDSWGRVGRGGRSGYVRTQGTGRRFTLKTRAPRALTLQADVVGGPQRLTGKGESLAWGDAAIGNLHVAGAPAWRPPGPRQPGWHKDGWHFRHFLNSPEQGLLPVP
;
A
#
# COMPACT_ATOMS: atom_id res chain seq x y z
N MET A 1 27.25 -32.39 9.11
CA MET A 1 26.69 -31.07 9.44
C MET A 1 27.07 -30.16 8.30
N ALA A 2 26.11 -29.64 7.53
CA ALA A 2 26.41 -28.70 6.45
C ALA A 2 26.83 -27.37 7.08
N GLU A 3 27.98 -26.84 6.67
CA GLU A 3 28.46 -25.53 7.06
C GLU A 3 27.41 -24.48 6.63
N ALA A 4 27.00 -23.62 7.55
CA ALA A 4 26.04 -22.57 7.24
C ALA A 4 26.69 -21.63 6.23
N ALA A 5 26.05 -21.44 5.07
CA ALA A 5 26.53 -20.49 4.08
C ALA A 5 26.74 -19.11 4.72
N GLN A 6 27.97 -18.61 4.66
CA GLN A 6 28.29 -17.27 5.14
C GLN A 6 27.70 -16.26 4.15
N PHE A 7 27.10 -15.19 4.67
CA PHE A 7 26.61 -14.10 3.84
C PHE A 7 27.77 -13.45 3.09
N ASP A 8 27.64 -13.33 1.77
CA ASP A 8 28.59 -12.69 0.86
C ASP A 8 28.05 -11.29 0.48
N PRO A 9 28.57 -10.22 1.11
CA PRO A 9 28.08 -8.87 0.84
C PRO A 9 28.37 -8.40 -0.58
N ASP A 10 29.53 -8.76 -1.13
CA ASP A 10 29.95 -8.32 -2.47
C ASP A 10 29.11 -9.02 -3.55
N GLY A 11 28.87 -10.32 -3.38
CA GLY A 11 27.95 -11.08 -4.23
C GLY A 11 26.51 -10.56 -4.15
N PHE A 12 26.07 -10.17 -2.95
CA PHE A 12 24.75 -9.56 -2.77
C PHE A 12 24.65 -8.21 -3.52
N ASP A 13 25.63 -7.33 -3.37
CA ASP A 13 25.60 -6.01 -4.02
C ASP A 13 25.69 -6.12 -5.55
N ALA A 14 26.49 -7.05 -6.08
CA ALA A 14 26.52 -7.33 -7.50
C ALA A 14 25.17 -7.83 -8.03
N ALA A 15 24.52 -8.76 -7.31
CA ALA A 15 23.18 -9.25 -7.66
C ALA A 15 22.11 -8.15 -7.53
N PHE A 16 22.21 -7.30 -6.52
CA PHE A 16 21.33 -6.15 -6.32
C PHE A 16 21.45 -5.16 -7.48
N ASP A 17 22.67 -4.76 -7.85
CA ASP A 17 22.89 -3.81 -8.95
C ASP A 17 22.43 -4.39 -10.29
N ALA A 18 22.62 -5.70 -10.52
CA ALA A 18 22.07 -6.38 -11.69
C ALA A 18 20.53 -6.39 -11.71
N ALA A 19 19.87 -6.57 -10.56
CA ALA A 19 18.42 -6.49 -10.45
C ALA A 19 17.91 -5.06 -10.71
N VAL A 20 18.57 -4.05 -10.14
CA VAL A 20 18.25 -2.63 -10.34
C VAL A 20 18.44 -2.21 -11.79
N ALA A 21 19.44 -2.73 -12.49
CA ALA A 21 19.66 -2.44 -13.91
C ALA A 21 18.48 -2.87 -14.81
N ASN A 22 17.63 -3.79 -14.34
CA ASN A 22 16.41 -4.22 -15.02
C ASN A 22 15.16 -3.40 -14.63
N CYS A 23 15.27 -2.52 -13.63
CA CYS A 23 14.17 -1.64 -13.21
C CYS A 23 13.98 -0.52 -14.23
N ARG A 24 12.72 -0.14 -14.45
CA ARG A 24 12.37 0.91 -15.41
C ARG A 24 12.12 2.26 -14.75
N ASP A 25 11.37 2.27 -13.65
CA ASP A 25 10.94 3.48 -12.94
C ASP A 25 11.48 3.53 -11.50
N LEU A 26 11.79 2.38 -10.90
CA LEU A 26 12.35 2.30 -9.55
C LEU A 26 13.83 2.68 -9.58
N THR A 27 14.19 3.74 -8.86
CA THR A 27 15.59 4.16 -8.74
C THR A 27 16.39 3.22 -7.84
N ARG A 28 17.72 3.24 -7.97
CA ARG A 28 18.61 2.46 -7.09
C ARG A 28 18.39 2.73 -5.61
N ASP A 29 18.24 4.00 -5.23
CA ASP A 29 18.02 4.40 -3.83
C ASP A 29 16.66 3.92 -3.31
N GLN A 30 15.62 3.99 -4.16
CA GLN A 30 14.32 3.43 -3.85
C GLN A 30 14.36 1.91 -3.67
N ALA A 31 15.08 1.20 -4.54
CA ALA A 31 15.28 -0.24 -4.43
C ALA A 31 16.07 -0.61 -3.16
N ARG A 32 17.13 0.14 -2.84
CA ARG A 32 17.93 -0.05 -1.63
C ARG A 32 17.08 0.16 -0.38
N HIS A 33 16.29 1.24 -0.35
CA HIS A 33 15.36 1.52 0.73
C HIS A 33 14.31 0.41 0.89
N PHE A 34 13.79 -0.12 -0.23
CA PHE A 34 12.84 -1.24 -0.17
C PHE A 34 13.46 -2.50 0.44
N VAL A 35 14.68 -2.84 0.04
CA VAL A 35 15.42 -4.00 0.57
C VAL A 35 15.74 -3.83 2.06
N GLU A 36 16.16 -2.63 2.48
CA GLU A 36 16.61 -2.35 3.84
C GLU A 36 15.42 -2.21 4.82
N TYR A 37 14.36 -1.52 4.41
CA TYR A 37 13.25 -1.14 5.28
C TYR A 37 11.93 -1.86 4.97
N GLY A 38 11.90 -2.74 3.97
CA GLY A 38 10.71 -3.49 3.54
C GLY A 38 9.61 -2.64 2.90
N HIS A 39 9.88 -1.37 2.57
CA HIS A 39 8.92 -0.45 1.95
C HIS A 39 9.63 0.66 1.16
N VAL A 40 8.90 1.31 0.26
CA VAL A 40 9.38 2.49 -0.47
C VAL A 40 8.22 3.43 -0.79
N VAL A 41 8.48 4.73 -0.72
CA VAL A 41 7.51 5.77 -1.10
C VAL A 41 7.85 6.31 -2.48
N VAL A 42 6.90 6.19 -3.41
CA VAL A 42 7.03 6.63 -4.80
C VAL A 42 6.02 7.74 -5.08
N LYS A 43 6.51 8.96 -5.36
CA LYS A 43 5.64 10.10 -5.66
C LYS A 43 5.16 10.05 -7.10
N GLY A 44 3.89 10.34 -7.36
CA GLY A 44 3.31 10.38 -8.71
C GLY A 44 3.11 9.02 -9.37
N ALA A 45 2.90 7.96 -8.57
CA ALA A 45 2.68 6.61 -9.10
C ALA A 45 1.37 6.49 -9.89
N PHE A 46 0.40 7.34 -9.60
CA PHE A 46 -0.89 7.45 -10.29
C PHE A 46 -1.30 8.93 -10.43
N PRO A 47 -2.24 9.23 -11.36
CA PRO A 47 -2.73 10.60 -11.57
C PRO A 47 -3.41 11.15 -10.32
N ARG A 48 -3.22 12.45 -10.05
CA ARG A 48 -3.84 13.11 -8.89
C ARG A 48 -5.35 13.06 -8.96
N GLU A 49 -5.91 13.17 -10.15
CA GLU A 49 -7.35 13.15 -10.42
C GLU A 49 -7.98 11.81 -10.02
N LEU A 50 -7.21 10.71 -10.08
CA LEU A 50 -7.67 9.42 -9.59
C LEU A 50 -7.76 9.42 -8.05
N ALA A 51 -6.82 10.05 -7.37
CA ALA A 51 -6.86 10.24 -5.91
C ALA A 51 -8.09 11.05 -5.51
N ASP A 52 -8.31 12.17 -6.21
CA ASP A 52 -9.40 13.10 -5.93
C ASP A 52 -10.75 12.40 -6.13
N LEU A 53 -10.92 11.66 -7.22
CA LEU A 53 -12.12 10.86 -7.48
C LEU A 53 -12.41 9.86 -6.36
N VAL A 54 -11.40 9.10 -5.91
CA VAL A 54 -11.58 8.12 -4.82
C VAL A 54 -11.94 8.82 -3.51
N CYS A 55 -11.32 9.97 -3.23
CA CYS A 55 -11.66 10.78 -2.06
C CYS A 55 -13.10 11.31 -2.11
N GLU A 56 -13.53 11.81 -3.27
CA GLU A 56 -14.92 12.28 -3.48
C GLU A 56 -15.92 11.13 -3.28
N CYS A 57 -15.68 9.97 -3.91
CA CYS A 57 -16.54 8.80 -3.74
C CYS A 57 -16.63 8.36 -2.26
N ALA A 58 -15.51 8.42 -1.54
CA ALA A 58 -15.50 8.12 -0.12
C ALA A 58 -16.34 9.13 0.69
N TRP A 59 -16.18 10.43 0.45
CA TRP A 59 -16.95 11.46 1.14
C TRP A 59 -18.45 11.40 0.84
N ASP A 60 -18.84 11.12 -0.40
CA ASP A 60 -20.24 10.92 -0.78
C ASP A 60 -20.85 9.75 0.00
N GLU A 61 -20.12 8.62 0.10
CA GLU A 61 -20.55 7.47 0.88
C GLU A 61 -20.67 7.80 2.38
N LEU A 62 -19.70 8.54 2.94
CA LEU A 62 -19.70 8.93 4.35
C LEU A 62 -20.85 9.87 4.68
N LYS A 63 -21.13 10.83 3.81
CA LYS A 63 -22.30 11.71 3.91
C LYS A 63 -23.59 10.91 3.87
N ALA A 64 -23.76 10.04 2.89
CA ALA A 64 -24.97 9.25 2.72
C ALA A 64 -25.22 8.28 3.89
N LYS A 65 -24.18 7.66 4.44
CA LYS A 65 -24.31 6.63 5.48
C LYS A 65 -24.28 7.16 6.91
N TYR A 66 -23.55 8.24 7.16
CA TYR A 66 -23.28 8.73 8.52
C TYR A 66 -23.63 10.21 8.72
N GLY A 67 -24.00 10.93 7.64
CA GLY A 67 -24.18 12.38 7.69
C GLY A 67 -22.89 13.12 8.01
N ALA A 68 -21.73 12.56 7.63
CA ALA A 68 -20.43 13.15 7.86
C ALA A 68 -20.06 14.06 6.67
N GLU A 69 -19.85 15.34 6.95
CA GLU A 69 -19.53 16.35 5.95
C GLU A 69 -18.02 16.63 5.96
N ARG A 70 -17.41 16.72 4.77
CA ARG A 70 -15.95 16.93 4.61
C ARG A 70 -15.43 18.20 5.28
N GLY A 71 -16.25 19.25 5.33
CA GLY A 71 -15.90 20.55 5.92
C GLY A 71 -16.23 20.68 7.40
N GLU A 72 -16.89 19.69 8.01
CA GLU A 72 -17.43 19.78 9.38
C GLU A 72 -16.89 18.63 10.25
N PRO A 73 -15.67 18.76 10.82
CA PRO A 73 -15.05 17.71 11.63
C PRO A 73 -15.91 17.17 12.79
N ASP A 74 -16.75 18.02 13.37
CA ASP A 74 -17.67 17.64 14.45
C ASP A 74 -18.71 16.59 14.01
N SER A 75 -18.98 16.50 12.71
CA SER A 75 -19.86 15.45 12.15
C SER A 75 -19.20 14.07 12.09
N TRP A 76 -17.87 13.99 12.12
CA TRP A 76 -17.12 12.73 11.89
C TRP A 76 -17.21 11.75 13.05
N GLY A 77 -17.59 12.21 14.25
CA GLY A 77 -17.80 11.34 15.42
C GLY A 77 -18.88 10.26 15.21
N ARG A 78 -19.75 10.46 14.21
CA ARG A 78 -20.83 9.54 13.81
C ARG A 78 -20.35 8.40 12.90
N VAL A 79 -19.14 8.49 12.37
CA VAL A 79 -18.56 7.52 11.43
C VAL A 79 -17.98 6.34 12.20
N GLY A 80 -18.22 5.11 11.71
CA GLY A 80 -17.73 3.87 12.32
C GLY A 80 -18.84 3.07 13.02
N ARG A 81 -18.48 1.89 13.56
CA ARG A 81 -19.38 1.02 14.35
C ARG A 81 -18.62 0.38 15.50
N GLY A 82 -19.31 0.05 16.59
CA GLY A 82 -18.74 -0.75 17.68
C GLY A 82 -17.60 -0.08 18.45
N GLY A 83 -17.70 1.24 18.72
CA GLY A 83 -16.75 1.97 19.59
C GLY A 83 -15.50 2.52 18.89
N ARG A 84 -15.38 2.40 17.57
CA ARG A 84 -14.26 2.99 16.79
C ARG A 84 -14.74 4.18 15.97
N SER A 85 -15.12 5.27 16.64
CA SER A 85 -15.53 6.50 15.96
C SER A 85 -14.40 7.04 15.08
N GLY A 86 -14.73 7.48 13.87
CA GLY A 86 -13.79 8.04 12.90
C GLY A 86 -13.03 7.03 12.05
N TYR A 87 -13.06 5.73 12.38
CA TYR A 87 -12.44 4.68 11.56
C TYR A 87 -13.48 3.95 10.72
N VAL A 88 -13.28 3.90 9.41
CA VAL A 88 -14.24 3.32 8.48
C VAL A 88 -13.55 2.80 7.21
N ARG A 89 -14.10 1.72 6.67
CA ARG A 89 -13.82 1.27 5.31
C ARG A 89 -15.04 1.57 4.45
N THR A 90 -14.89 2.47 3.47
CA THR A 90 -15.91 2.71 2.46
C THR A 90 -15.97 1.51 1.51
N GLN A 91 -17.15 1.25 0.95
CA GLN A 91 -17.36 0.15 0.00
C GLN A 91 -17.01 0.56 -1.43
N GLY A 92 -17.03 1.86 -1.72
CA GLY A 92 -16.85 2.37 -3.08
C GLY A 92 -18.07 2.07 -3.96
N THR A 93 -17.99 2.40 -5.24
CA THR A 93 -19.07 2.16 -6.21
C THR A 93 -18.84 0.89 -7.03
N GLY A 94 -17.81 0.11 -6.73
CA GLY A 94 -17.42 -1.07 -7.51
C GLY A 94 -16.67 -0.75 -8.80
N ARG A 95 -16.23 0.51 -8.98
CA ARG A 95 -15.38 0.89 -10.11
C ARG A 95 -14.07 0.13 -10.07
N ARG A 96 -13.51 -0.11 -11.26
CA ARG A 96 -12.19 -0.74 -11.42
C ARG A 96 -11.31 0.12 -12.30
N PHE A 97 -10.18 0.55 -11.75
CA PHE A 97 -9.15 1.31 -12.43
C PHE A 97 -8.03 0.35 -12.81
N THR A 98 -8.05 -0.17 -14.03
CA THR A 98 -6.98 -1.04 -14.52
C THR A 98 -5.65 -0.29 -14.49
N LEU A 99 -4.67 -0.82 -13.77
CA LEU A 99 -3.39 -0.14 -13.55
C LEU A 99 -2.68 0.10 -14.89
N LYS A 100 -2.71 -0.86 -15.81
CA LYS A 100 -2.09 -0.76 -17.13
C LYS A 100 -2.51 0.51 -17.91
N THR A 101 -3.74 1.00 -17.71
CA THR A 101 -4.26 2.18 -18.42
C THR A 101 -4.40 3.41 -17.52
N ARG A 102 -4.71 3.22 -16.24
CA ARG A 102 -5.04 4.32 -15.30
C ARG A 102 -3.89 4.71 -14.38
N ALA A 103 -2.93 3.81 -14.16
CA ALA A 103 -1.77 4.05 -13.31
C ALA A 103 -0.55 3.23 -13.83
N PRO A 104 -0.14 3.41 -15.09
CA PRO A 104 0.89 2.55 -15.71
C PRO A 104 2.23 2.63 -14.98
N ARG A 105 2.56 3.79 -14.41
CA ARG A 105 3.76 3.97 -13.58
C ARG A 105 3.69 3.14 -12.29
N ALA A 106 2.55 3.11 -11.60
CA ALA A 106 2.38 2.23 -10.45
C ALA A 106 2.54 0.75 -10.83
N LEU A 107 2.03 0.33 -12.00
CA LEU A 107 2.23 -1.04 -12.48
C LEU A 107 3.71 -1.35 -12.72
N THR A 108 4.42 -0.44 -13.40
CA THR A 108 5.87 -0.55 -13.64
C THR A 108 6.64 -0.66 -12.32
N LEU A 109 6.37 0.22 -11.36
CA LEU A 109 7.03 0.20 -10.05
C LEU A 109 6.75 -1.09 -9.28
N GLN A 110 5.52 -1.62 -9.34
CA GLN A 110 5.21 -2.93 -8.77
C GLN A 110 5.99 -4.05 -9.45
N ALA A 111 6.10 -4.01 -10.79
CA ALA A 111 6.88 -4.98 -11.55
C ALA A 111 8.37 -4.90 -11.20
N ASP A 112 8.96 -3.69 -11.12
CA ASP A 112 10.35 -3.46 -10.75
C ASP A 112 10.65 -4.06 -9.36
N VAL A 113 9.81 -3.77 -8.36
CA VAL A 113 9.97 -4.27 -6.98
C VAL A 113 9.92 -5.80 -6.91
N VAL A 114 9.05 -6.44 -7.67
CA VAL A 114 8.94 -7.91 -7.64
C VAL A 114 9.96 -8.61 -8.53
N GLY A 115 10.76 -7.89 -9.33
CA GLY A 115 11.74 -8.47 -10.25
C GLY A 115 11.17 -8.87 -11.62
N GLY A 116 10.13 -8.15 -12.07
CA GLY A 116 9.58 -8.19 -13.42
C GLY A 116 8.10 -8.56 -13.49
N PRO A 117 7.40 -8.18 -14.59
CA PRO A 117 5.95 -8.35 -14.75
C PRO A 117 5.50 -9.81 -14.71
N GLN A 118 6.36 -10.75 -15.07
CA GLN A 118 6.10 -12.20 -15.03
C GLN A 118 5.80 -12.73 -13.62
N ARG A 119 6.18 -11.98 -12.57
CA ARG A 119 5.91 -12.31 -11.16
C ARG A 119 4.64 -11.67 -10.63
N LEU A 120 4.01 -10.79 -11.41
CA LEU A 120 2.69 -10.23 -11.09
C LEU A 120 1.59 -11.22 -11.50
N THR A 121 0.50 -11.26 -10.71
CA THR A 121 -0.71 -12.01 -11.05
C THR A 121 -1.22 -11.60 -12.43
N GLY A 122 -1.46 -12.58 -13.31
CA GLY A 122 -1.90 -12.33 -14.69
C GLY A 122 -0.90 -11.49 -15.50
N LYS A 123 0.39 -11.48 -15.11
CA LYS A 123 1.44 -10.63 -15.68
C LYS A 123 1.15 -9.13 -15.61
N GLY A 124 0.27 -8.72 -14.70
CA GLY A 124 -0.15 -7.33 -14.55
C GLY A 124 -1.32 -6.89 -15.44
N GLU A 125 -1.81 -7.74 -16.35
CA GLU A 125 -2.81 -7.37 -17.36
C GLU A 125 -4.17 -7.00 -16.76
N SER A 126 -4.59 -7.70 -15.70
CA SER A 126 -5.90 -7.52 -15.05
C SER A 126 -5.83 -6.83 -13.69
N LEU A 127 -4.64 -6.37 -13.27
CA LEU A 127 -4.48 -5.66 -12.01
C LEU A 127 -5.23 -4.33 -12.07
N ALA A 128 -6.09 -4.11 -11.08
CA ALA A 128 -6.91 -2.91 -10.97
C ALA A 128 -7.07 -2.50 -9.50
N TRP A 129 -7.19 -1.20 -9.27
CA TRP A 129 -7.65 -0.66 -7.99
C TRP A 129 -9.15 -0.39 -8.03
N GLY A 130 -9.79 -0.49 -6.88
CA GLY A 130 -11.16 -0.01 -6.68
C GLY A 130 -11.18 1.43 -6.16
N ASP A 131 -12.38 1.94 -5.93
CA ASP A 131 -12.65 3.23 -5.28
C ASP A 131 -13.08 3.11 -3.82
N ALA A 132 -12.89 1.93 -3.21
CA ALA A 132 -12.99 1.75 -1.78
C ALA A 132 -11.78 2.40 -1.08
N ALA A 133 -12.02 3.01 0.07
CA ALA A 133 -11.01 3.71 0.85
C ALA A 133 -11.07 3.29 2.32
N ILE A 134 -9.95 3.41 3.01
CA ILE A 134 -9.87 3.30 4.47
C ILE A 134 -9.69 4.72 5.01
N GLY A 135 -10.73 5.22 5.69
CA GLY A 135 -10.74 6.53 6.31
C GLY A 135 -10.34 6.44 7.79
N ASN A 136 -9.41 7.29 8.19
CA ASN A 136 -9.13 7.60 9.59
C ASN A 136 -9.41 9.10 9.81
N LEU A 137 -10.62 9.40 10.25
CA LEU A 137 -11.10 10.74 10.51
C LEU A 137 -10.70 11.16 11.93
N HIS A 138 -10.21 12.38 12.07
CA HIS A 138 -9.92 12.93 13.39
C HIS A 138 -11.23 13.12 14.17
N VAL A 139 -11.37 12.46 15.30
CA VAL A 139 -12.54 12.65 16.18
C VAL A 139 -12.16 13.51 17.36
N ALA A 140 -13.09 14.36 17.81
CA ALA A 140 -12.91 15.19 18.98
C ALA A 140 -12.49 14.34 20.20
N GLY A 141 -11.46 14.79 20.92
CA GLY A 141 -10.89 14.05 22.05
C GLY A 141 -9.89 12.94 21.68
N ALA A 142 -9.64 12.69 20.39
CA ALA A 142 -8.54 11.81 19.99
C ALA A 142 -7.19 12.38 20.43
N PRO A 143 -6.23 11.53 20.86
CA PRO A 143 -4.87 11.99 21.15
C PRO A 143 -4.26 12.71 19.95
N ALA A 144 -3.40 13.69 20.21
CA ALA A 144 -2.60 14.31 19.17
C ALA A 144 -1.85 13.25 18.37
N TRP A 145 -1.80 13.42 17.04
CA TRP A 145 -1.06 12.53 16.16
C TRP A 145 0.40 12.44 16.61
N ARG A 146 0.94 11.22 16.57
CA ARG A 146 2.35 10.94 16.88
C ARG A 146 2.97 10.18 15.73
N PRO A 147 4.20 10.52 15.31
CA PRO A 147 4.87 9.79 14.25
C PRO A 147 5.06 8.32 14.67
N PRO A 148 4.89 7.37 13.73
CA PRO A 148 5.07 5.96 14.00
C PRO A 148 6.48 5.72 14.57
N GLY A 149 6.58 4.81 15.54
CA GLY A 149 7.83 4.50 16.20
C GLY A 149 7.80 3.11 16.83
N PRO A 150 8.97 2.52 17.12
CA PRO A 150 9.09 1.11 17.51
C PRO A 150 8.35 0.78 18.82
N ARG A 151 8.09 1.79 19.66
CA ARG A 151 7.37 1.65 20.94
C ARG A 151 5.87 1.94 20.86
N GLN A 152 5.35 2.31 19.68
CA GLN A 152 3.90 2.47 19.52
C GLN A 152 3.21 1.10 19.61
N PRO A 153 2.05 0.99 20.27
CA PRO A 153 1.28 -0.25 20.27
C PRO A 153 0.61 -0.49 18.90
N GLY A 154 0.14 -1.72 18.67
CA GLY A 154 -0.65 -2.05 17.48
C GLY A 154 0.16 -2.38 16.22
N TRP A 155 1.49 -2.46 16.30
CA TRP A 155 2.31 -3.05 15.24
C TRP A 155 1.85 -4.49 14.98
N HIS A 156 1.54 -4.76 13.72
CA HIS A 156 1.25 -6.09 13.22
C HIS A 156 1.72 -6.17 11.77
N LYS A 157 1.94 -7.39 11.30
CA LYS A 157 2.16 -7.69 9.88
C LYS A 157 0.89 -8.36 9.38
N ASP A 158 0.22 -7.79 8.39
CA ASP A 158 -0.94 -8.46 7.80
C ASP A 158 -0.56 -9.85 7.27
N GLY A 159 -1.41 -10.83 7.57
CA GLY A 159 -1.13 -12.23 7.26
C GLY A 159 -0.08 -12.92 8.14
N TRP A 160 0.35 -12.33 9.27
CA TRP A 160 1.25 -12.99 10.23
C TRP A 160 0.70 -14.28 10.85
N HIS A 161 -0.62 -14.45 10.80
CA HIS A 161 -1.30 -15.67 11.26
C HIS A 161 -1.12 -16.88 10.32
N PHE A 162 -0.62 -16.66 9.09
CA PHE A 162 -0.34 -17.75 8.16
C PHE A 162 1.10 -18.26 8.33
N ARG A 163 1.28 -19.58 8.20
CA ARG A 163 2.61 -20.17 8.10
C ARG A 163 3.11 -20.01 6.67
N HIS A 164 3.96 -19.02 6.45
CA HIS A 164 4.59 -18.75 5.16
C HIS A 164 5.79 -19.68 4.95
N PHE A 165 5.90 -20.26 3.75
CA PHE A 165 7.10 -20.93 3.26
C PHE A 165 7.80 -20.01 2.24
N LEU A 166 9.10 -20.19 2.01
CA LEU A 166 9.85 -19.41 1.01
C LEU A 166 9.26 -19.53 -0.41
N ASN A 167 8.52 -20.62 -0.68
CA ASN A 167 7.81 -20.87 -1.92
C ASN A 167 6.29 -20.66 -1.82
N SER A 168 5.78 -20.08 -0.72
CA SER A 168 4.36 -19.76 -0.61
C SER A 168 4.00 -18.70 -1.66
N PRO A 169 2.97 -18.95 -2.48
CA PRO A 169 2.47 -17.94 -3.43
C PRO A 169 1.84 -16.73 -2.73
N GLU A 170 1.64 -16.81 -1.41
CA GLU A 170 0.95 -15.82 -0.57
C GLU A 170 1.85 -14.69 -0.07
N GLN A 171 3.16 -14.72 -0.33
CA GLN A 171 4.04 -13.58 -0.08
C GLN A 171 3.94 -12.58 -1.24
N GLY A 172 2.91 -11.74 -1.18
CA GLY A 172 2.68 -10.67 -2.14
C GLY A 172 3.20 -9.31 -1.66
N LEU A 173 3.40 -8.41 -2.62
CA LEU A 173 3.48 -6.98 -2.36
C LEU A 173 2.10 -6.48 -1.91
N LEU A 174 2.04 -5.61 -0.89
CA LEU A 174 0.84 -4.84 -0.55
C LEU A 174 0.95 -3.43 -1.17
N PRO A 175 0.44 -3.22 -2.40
CA PRO A 175 0.41 -1.89 -2.98
C PRO A 175 -0.74 -1.07 -2.38
N VAL A 176 -0.41 0.02 -1.71
CA VAL A 176 -1.38 1.00 -1.20
C VAL A 176 -1.26 2.27 -2.04
N PRO A 177 -2.26 2.61 -2.89
CA PRO A 177 -2.34 3.89 -3.57
C PRO A 177 -2.63 5.04 -2.59
#